data_AF-A0A5C3P0L0-F1
#
_entry.id   AF-A0A5C3P0L0-F1
#
_cell.length_a   1.000
_cell.length_b   1.000
_cell.length_c   1.000
_cell.angle_alpha   90.00
_cell.angle_beta   90.00
_cell.angle_gamma   90.00
#
_symmetry.space_group_name_H-M   'P 1'
#
loop_
_entity.id
_entity.type
_entity.pdbx_description
1 polymer ?
#
loop_
_entity_poly.entity_id
_entity_poly.type
_entity_poly.pdbx_seq_one_letter_code
_entity_poly.pdbx_strand_id
1 'polypeptide(L)'
;MTTKCIGNDKFEFADKYFPEPPASDTPPKPVFLANPFAELKNADTLDEKTLQDKFIDIINQQGLAPGLKMDSCESRPDNAEVDQDRQKVDAAIWREDLAPTDNKPHWV
;
A
#
# COMPACT_ATOMS: atom_id res chain seq x y z
N MET A 1 -15.70 -13.38 -0.69
CA MET A 1 -15.04 -13.95 0.50
C MET A 1 -13.81 -13.11 0.79
N THR A 2 -13.86 -12.30 1.83
CA THR A 2 -12.74 -11.43 2.22
C THR A 2 -11.76 -12.25 3.05
N THR A 3 -10.71 -12.77 2.43
CA THR A 3 -9.62 -13.43 3.15
C THR A 3 -8.89 -12.36 3.96
N LYS A 4 -9.18 -12.29 5.27
CA LYS A 4 -8.32 -11.59 6.22
C LYS A 4 -6.98 -12.30 6.22
N CYS A 5 -6.02 -11.85 5.40
CA CYS A 5 -4.65 -12.38 5.34
C CYS A 5 -3.81 -11.88 6.54
N ILE A 6 -4.40 -11.87 7.73
CA ILE A 6 -3.69 -11.54 8.96
C ILE A 6 -3.00 -12.84 9.39
N GLY A 7 -1.69 -12.95 9.14
CA GLY A 7 -0.86 -14.03 9.69
C GLY A 7 0.04 -14.82 8.73
N ASN A 8 0.02 -14.55 7.42
CA ASN A 8 0.97 -15.20 6.50
C ASN A 8 2.34 -14.51 6.57
N ASP A 9 3.42 -15.30 6.49
CA ASP A 9 4.76 -14.76 6.26
C ASP A 9 4.79 -14.03 4.90
N LYS A 10 5.64 -13.00 4.78
CA LYS A 10 5.68 -12.12 3.60
C LYS A 10 5.89 -12.88 2.29
N PHE A 11 6.64 -13.97 2.32
CA PHE A 11 6.89 -14.82 1.15
C PHE A 11 5.66 -15.65 0.79
N GLU A 12 5.00 -16.25 1.79
CA GLU A 12 3.79 -17.05 1.57
C GLU A 12 2.64 -16.22 1.00
N PHE A 13 2.49 -14.98 1.46
CA PHE A 13 1.50 -14.05 0.91
C PHE A 13 1.84 -13.65 -0.54
N ALA A 14 3.11 -13.29 -0.79
CA ALA A 14 3.55 -12.91 -2.13
C ALA A 14 3.35 -14.05 -3.14
N ASP A 15 3.83 -15.25 -2.84
CA ASP A 15 3.73 -16.40 -3.75
C ASP A 15 2.28 -16.77 -4.08
N LYS A 16 1.37 -16.64 -3.10
CA LYS A 16 -0.04 -17.01 -3.27
C LYS A 16 -0.83 -16.01 -4.10
N TYR A 17 -0.62 -14.71 -3.89
CA TYR A 17 -1.46 -13.65 -4.47
C TYR A 17 -0.77 -12.88 -5.59
N PHE A 18 0.56 -12.96 -5.69
CA PHE A 18 1.40 -12.28 -6.68
C PHE A 18 2.41 -13.28 -7.29
N PRO A 19 1.95 -14.37 -7.93
CA PRO A 19 2.84 -15.35 -8.53
C PRO A 19 3.76 -14.69 -9.57
N GLU A 20 5.00 -15.17 -9.67
CA GLU A 20 5.95 -14.64 -10.65
C GLU A 20 5.38 -14.72 -12.08
N PRO A 21 5.35 -13.60 -12.82
CA PRO A 21 4.95 -13.64 -14.21
C PRO A 21 5.94 -14.46 -15.04
N PRO A 22 5.49 -15.08 -16.14
CA PRO A 22 6.37 -15.80 -17.04
C PRO A 22 7.50 -14.89 -17.55
N ALA A 23 8.70 -15.46 -17.68
CA ALA A 23 9.94 -14.72 -17.92
C ALA A 23 9.95 -13.83 -19.18
N SER A 24 9.04 -14.03 -20.15
CA SER A 24 8.93 -13.15 -21.33
C SER A 24 8.20 -11.82 -21.07
N ASP A 25 7.39 -11.76 -20.02
CA ASP A 25 6.44 -10.66 -19.80
C ASP A 25 6.80 -9.82 -18.56
N THR A 26 7.90 -10.14 -17.89
CA THR A 26 8.30 -9.44 -16.66
C THR A 26 9.10 -8.19 -17.02
N PRO A 27 8.58 -6.97 -16.75
CA PRO A 27 9.39 -5.77 -16.87
C PRO A 27 10.62 -5.89 -15.96
N PRO A 28 11.79 -5.37 -16.37
CA PRO A 28 12.96 -5.38 -15.49
C PRO A 28 12.59 -4.71 -14.16
N LYS A 29 12.94 -5.36 -13.05
CA LYS A 29 12.77 -4.78 -11.73
C LYS A 29 13.47 -3.42 -11.69
N PRO A 30 12.80 -2.34 -11.28
CA PRO A 30 13.42 -1.02 -11.24
C PRO A 30 14.64 -1.04 -10.32
N VAL A 31 15.75 -0.50 -10.81
CA VAL A 31 17.00 -0.38 -10.06
C VAL A 31 17.06 1.01 -9.46
N PHE A 32 17.00 1.09 -8.13
CA PHE A 32 17.09 2.35 -7.40
C PHE A 32 18.52 2.57 -6.92
N LEU A 33 19.11 3.73 -7.26
CA LEU A 33 20.47 4.11 -6.86
C LEU A 33 20.57 4.54 -5.39
N ALA A 34 19.43 4.91 -4.80
CA ALA A 34 19.31 5.32 -3.41
C ALA A 34 18.03 4.74 -2.81
N ASN A 35 17.98 4.60 -1.48
CA ASN A 35 16.78 4.19 -0.78
C ASN A 35 15.69 5.26 -0.92
N PRO A 36 14.55 4.98 -1.58
CA PRO A 36 13.49 5.96 -1.79
C PRO A 36 12.84 6.40 -0.46
N PHE A 37 12.98 5.62 0.61
CA PHE A 37 12.44 5.90 1.93
C PHE A 37 13.47 6.53 2.89
N ALA A 38 14.61 7.00 2.39
CA ALA A 38 15.65 7.60 3.25
C ALA A 38 15.14 8.78 4.09
N GLU A 39 14.16 9.52 3.59
CA GLU A 39 13.52 10.64 4.29
C GLU A 39 12.65 10.20 5.48
N LEU A 40 12.24 8.93 5.54
CA LEU A 40 11.43 8.35 6.61
C LEU A 40 12.26 7.76 7.76
N LYS A 41 13.55 8.09 7.85
CA LYS A 41 14.46 7.58 8.90
C LYS A 41 14.00 7.85 10.35
N ASN A 42 13.13 8.84 10.56
CA ASN A 42 12.57 9.22 11.86
C ASN A 42 11.03 9.08 11.87
N ALA A 43 10.49 8.11 11.13
CA ALA A 43 9.05 7.90 10.98
C ALA A 43 8.32 7.71 12.31
N ASP A 44 8.99 7.17 13.33
CA ASP A 44 8.50 6.99 14.69
C ASP A 44 8.19 8.32 15.41
N THR A 45 8.77 9.42 14.94
CA THR A 45 8.53 10.77 15.48
C THR A 45 7.44 11.55 14.73
N LEU A 46 6.98 11.01 13.59
CA LEU A 46 5.93 11.63 12.78
C LEU A 46 4.56 11.17 13.27
N ASP A 47 3.57 12.07 13.19
CA ASP A 47 2.18 11.64 13.33
C ASP A 47 1.77 10.78 12.13
N GLU A 48 0.78 9.92 12.35
CA GLU A 48 0.29 8.94 11.39
C GLU A 48 -0.11 9.55 10.04
N LYS A 49 -0.78 10.72 10.07
CA LYS A 49 -1.21 11.42 8.85
C LYS A 49 -0.01 11.94 8.07
N THR A 50 0.93 12.60 8.74
CA THR A 50 2.17 13.08 8.08
C THR A 50 2.99 11.94 7.51
N LEU A 51 3.08 10.82 8.23
CA LEU A 51 3.79 9.63 7.76
C LEU A 51 3.09 9.04 6.53
N GLN A 52 1.77 8.90 6.58
CA GLN A 52 0.95 8.42 5.46
C GLN A 52 1.16 9.27 4.20
N ASP A 53 0.99 10.60 4.30
CA ASP A 53 1.09 11.50 3.15
C ASP A 53 2.47 11.39 2.50
N LYS A 54 3.54 11.35 3.31
CA LYS A 54 4.91 11.14 2.81
C LYS A 54 5.10 9.79 2.12
N PHE A 55 4.50 8.74 2.66
CA PHE A 55 4.64 7.39 2.10
C PHE A 55 3.92 7.26 0.75
N ILE A 56 2.72 7.84 0.64
CA ILE A 56 1.97 7.96 -0.62
C ILE A 56 2.79 8.72 -1.67
N ASP A 57 3.34 9.88 -1.29
CA ASP A 57 4.17 10.70 -2.17
C ASP A 57 5.39 9.94 -2.68
N ILE A 58 6.13 9.25 -1.80
CA ILE A 58 7.32 8.48 -2.20
C ILE A 58 6.95 7.40 -3.22
N ILE A 59 5.88 6.63 -2.98
CA ILE A 59 5.47 5.55 -3.88
C ILE A 59 5.10 6.09 -5.26
N ASN A 60 4.28 7.14 -5.30
CA ASN A 60 3.76 7.69 -6.54
C ASN A 60 4.83 8.48 -7.32
N GLN A 61 5.61 9.34 -6.64
CA GLN A 61 6.59 10.21 -7.31
C GLN A 61 7.82 9.43 -7.80
N GLN A 62 8.25 8.41 -7.06
CA GLN A 62 9.41 7.59 -7.45
C GLN A 62 9.03 6.46 -8.40
N GLY A 63 7.74 6.29 -8.72
CA GLY A 63 7.24 5.25 -9.63
C GLY A 63 7.60 3.84 -9.16
N LEU A 64 7.54 3.58 -7.84
CA LEU A 64 8.02 2.33 -7.26
C LEU A 64 7.26 1.09 -7.75
N ALA A 65 6.03 1.28 -8.20
CA ALA A 65 5.17 0.23 -8.73
C ALA A 65 4.45 0.72 -10.00
N PRO A 66 5.06 0.58 -11.19
CA PRO A 66 4.44 1.02 -12.44
C PRO A 66 3.05 0.39 -12.66
N GLY A 67 2.07 1.21 -13.07
CA GLY A 67 0.67 0.80 -13.26
C GLY A 67 -0.15 0.70 -11.97
N LEU A 68 0.48 0.93 -10.82
CA LEU A 68 -0.18 1.04 -9.53
C LEU A 68 0.06 2.44 -8.94
N LYS A 69 -0.88 2.90 -8.11
CA LYS A 69 -0.73 4.10 -7.30
C LYS A 69 -1.17 3.84 -5.87
N MET A 70 -0.54 4.53 -4.93
CA MET A 70 -1.02 4.61 -3.55
C MET A 70 -1.87 5.88 -3.38
N ASP A 71 -2.80 5.85 -2.46
CA ASP A 71 -3.77 6.91 -2.19
C ASP A 71 -4.35 6.75 -0.77
N SER A 72 -5.05 7.76 -0.27
CA SER A 72 -5.69 7.69 1.04
C SER A 72 -7.00 6.90 0.98
N CYS A 73 -7.30 6.14 2.04
CA CYS A 73 -8.61 5.49 2.24
C CYS A 73 -9.54 6.30 3.14
N GLU A 74 -9.17 7.55 3.48
CA GLU A 74 -9.90 8.44 4.36
C GLU A 74 -10.21 7.92 5.77
N SER A 75 -10.69 8.88 6.57
CA SER A 75 -11.25 8.86 7.92
C SER A 75 -12.18 7.78 8.44
N ARG A 76 -12.41 6.58 7.89
CA ARG A 76 -13.39 5.65 8.53
C ARG A 76 -12.74 4.71 9.57
N PRO A 77 -12.84 4.95 10.89
CA PRO A 77 -12.49 3.91 11.86
C PRO A 77 -13.35 2.68 11.58
N ASP A 78 -12.72 1.51 11.57
CA ASP A 78 -13.47 0.26 11.49
C ASP A 78 -14.40 0.16 12.69
N ASN A 79 -15.58 -0.44 12.47
CA ASN A 79 -16.52 -0.69 13.55
C ASN A 79 -15.80 -1.56 14.60
N ALA A 80 -15.91 -1.20 15.88
CA ALA A 80 -15.34 -1.95 16.99
C ALA A 80 -15.84 -3.41 17.05
N GLU A 81 -16.96 -3.71 16.37
CA GLU A 81 -17.48 -5.07 16.18
C GLU A 81 -16.71 -5.88 15.12
N VAL A 82 -15.99 -5.23 14.21
CA VAL A 82 -15.22 -5.84 13.11
C VAL A 82 -13.75 -5.99 13.47
N ASP A 83 -13.20 -4.99 14.16
CA ASP A 83 -11.87 -5.00 14.74
C ASP A 83 -11.87 -4.32 16.12
N GLN A 84 -11.52 -5.08 17.16
CA GLN A 84 -11.44 -4.58 18.53
C GLN A 84 -10.30 -3.57 18.71
N ASP A 85 -9.24 -3.71 17.93
CA ASP A 85 -8.09 -2.80 17.94
C ASP A 85 -8.38 -1.54 17.11
N ARG A 86 -9.49 -1.52 16.35
CA ARG A 86 -9.91 -0.45 15.44
C ARG A 86 -8.79 -0.03 14.49
N GLN A 87 -7.94 -0.98 14.09
CA GLN A 87 -6.91 -0.78 13.10
C GLN A 87 -7.60 -0.40 11.80
N LYS A 88 -7.19 0.74 11.28
CA LYS A 88 -7.81 1.36 10.13
C LYS A 88 -6.88 1.20 8.95
N VAL A 89 -7.45 0.96 7.77
CA VAL A 89 -6.66 1.08 6.55
C VAL A 89 -6.49 2.56 6.26
N ASP A 90 -5.33 3.14 6.54
CA ASP A 90 -5.09 4.56 6.27
C ASP A 90 -4.94 4.82 4.77
N ALA A 91 -4.27 3.91 4.07
CA ALA A 91 -3.98 4.00 2.64
C ALA A 91 -3.92 2.60 2.02
N ALA A 92 -4.13 2.50 0.72
CA ALA A 92 -4.03 1.24 -0.02
C ALA A 92 -3.26 1.42 -1.33
N ILE A 93 -3.02 0.33 -2.05
CA ILE A 93 -2.49 0.39 -3.42
C ILE A 93 -3.62 0.02 -4.37
N TRP A 94 -3.81 0.84 -5.39
CA TRP A 94 -4.80 0.65 -6.45
C TRP A 94 -4.11 0.48 -7.79
N ARG A 95 -4.84 -0.13 -8.74
CA ARG A 95 -4.55 0.09 -10.15
C ARG A 95 -4.79 1.56 -10.47
N GLU A 96 -3.90 2.16 -11.25
CA GLU A 96 -3.90 3.61 -11.53
C GLU A 96 -5.25 4.10 -12.07
N ASP A 97 -5.90 3.30 -12.91
CA ASP A 97 -7.20 3.58 -13.54
C ASP A 97 -8.41 3.36 -12.62
N LEU A 98 -8.24 2.68 -11.48
CA LEU A 98 -9.31 2.33 -10.53
C LEU A 98 -9.14 2.98 -9.16
N ALA A 99 -8.15 3.85 -9.01
CA ALA A 99 -7.92 4.51 -7.76
C ALA A 99 -8.96 5.60 -7.51
N PRO A 100 -9.44 5.73 -6.26
CA PRO A 100 -10.48 6.71 -5.94
C PRO A 100 -9.98 8.14 -6.18
N THR A 101 -10.89 9.03 -6.58
CA THR A 101 -10.62 10.46 -6.76
C THR A 101 -11.13 11.30 -5.60
N ASP A 102 -11.93 10.70 -4.73
CA ASP A 102 -12.55 11.30 -3.55
C ASP A 102 -11.97 10.77 -2.24
N ASN A 103 -10.79 10.12 -2.30
CA ASN A 103 -10.11 9.46 -1.18
C ASN A 103 -10.93 8.39 -0.46
N LYS A 104 -12.03 7.91 -1.06
CA LYS A 104 -12.88 6.89 -0.45
C LYS A 104 -12.72 5.57 -1.19
N PRO A 105 -12.39 4.49 -0.48
CA PRO A 105 -12.21 3.22 -1.15
C PRO A 105 -13.54 2.72 -1.75
N HIS A 106 -13.46 2.08 -2.91
CA HIS A 106 -14.64 1.55 -3.62
C HIS A 106 -15.19 0.24 -3.02
N TRP A 107 -14.45 -0.40 -2.13
CA TRP A 107 -14.96 -1.54 -1.37
C TRP A 107 -15.80 -1.04 -0.19
N VAL A 108 -16.97 -1.66 0.01
CA VAL A 108 -17.88 -1.42 1.13
C VAL A 108 -17.98 -2.70 1.95
#